data_AF-A0A1Z9H9V5-F1
#
_entry.id   AF-A0A1Z9H9V5-F1
#
_cell.length_a   1.000
_cell.length_b   1.000
_cell.length_c   1.000
_cell.angle_alpha   90.00
_cell.angle_beta   90.00
_cell.angle_gamma   90.00
#
_symmetry.space_group_name_H-M   'P 1'
#
loop_
_entity.id
_entity.type
_entity.pdbx_description
1 polymer ?
#
loop_
_entity_poly.entity_id
_entity_poly.type
_entity_poly.pdbx_seq_one_letter_code
_entity_poly.pdbx_strand_id
1 'polypeptide(L)'
;MAYQQGDTIEASTYNTFAGNINTIIGTGSADSGYGLSEIATISAGDTITAAQWNSLLSGLQKGANHQGTTLTNASNTVSQGGNILPLSNLEADITLITNNKLTADASNMATDTGVTSTRTSSWTASVYHEFTVTFASANAARHFFNSGGEVRFAGSRSGGSSTDQNTDWTNLLSNAGTVKFAEGATTYTGSGGTAAAVGFDDLTTSYQQIFTATGTSSYSANDWTIQAKANAAYGSATVVTFKAGFNDDHAAQTGNYTGGGLGNAPNEGAGWTGADSVDGTLTSTITTLRADNASFVQVANPSFSNTIEVSA
;
A
#
# COMPACT_ATOMS: atom_id res chain seq x y z
N MET A 1 -33.70 -5.77 10.72
CA MET A 1 -35.13 -5.52 10.90
C MET A 1 -35.46 -4.10 10.47
N ALA A 2 -36.57 -3.88 9.77
CA ALA A 2 -37.02 -2.53 9.42
C ALA A 2 -37.90 -1.97 10.55
N TYR A 3 -37.37 -1.03 11.34
CA TYR A 3 -38.15 -0.32 12.36
C TYR A 3 -39.17 0.60 11.66
N GLN A 4 -40.41 0.57 12.13
CA GLN A 4 -41.50 1.43 11.67
C GLN A 4 -41.77 2.53 12.71
N GLN A 5 -42.31 3.67 12.28
CA GLN A 5 -42.70 4.74 13.18
C GLN A 5 -43.63 4.20 14.29
N GLY A 6 -43.24 4.41 15.55
CA GLY A 6 -43.95 3.90 16.73
C GLY A 6 -43.25 2.73 17.43
N ASP A 7 -42.25 2.11 16.80
CA ASP A 7 -41.45 1.07 17.43
C ASP A 7 -40.53 1.63 18.53
N THR A 8 -40.34 0.83 19.58
CA THR A 8 -39.36 1.14 20.63
C THR A 8 -38.00 0.61 20.21
N ILE A 9 -37.01 1.51 20.13
CA ILE A 9 -35.61 1.11 19.93
C ILE A 9 -35.03 0.78 21.30
N GLU A 10 -34.75 -0.50 21.53
CA GLU A 10 -34.14 -0.94 22.79
C GLU A 10 -32.65 -0.57 22.85
N ALA A 11 -32.14 -0.41 24.07
CA ALA A 11 -30.71 -0.25 24.35
C ALA A 11 -29.84 -1.36 23.72
N SER A 12 -30.34 -2.59 23.73
CA SER A 12 -29.73 -3.76 23.09
C SER A 12 -29.51 -3.56 21.58
N THR A 13 -30.51 -2.97 20.90
CA THR A 13 -30.46 -2.70 19.46
C THR A 13 -29.48 -1.59 19.16
N TYR A 14 -29.56 -0.47 19.89
CA TYR A 14 -28.61 0.62 19.74
C TYR A 14 -27.17 0.14 19.93
N ASN A 15 -26.91 -0.69 20.95
CA ASN A 15 -25.59 -1.26 21.20
C ASN A 15 -25.11 -2.16 20.06
N THR A 16 -26.02 -2.90 19.42
CA THR A 16 -25.70 -3.72 18.23
C THR A 16 -25.27 -2.83 17.07
N PHE A 17 -25.99 -1.75 16.79
CA PHE A 17 -25.61 -0.80 15.74
C PHE A 17 -24.29 -0.11 16.03
N ALA A 18 -24.10 0.39 17.26
CA ALA A 18 -22.86 1.01 17.70
C ALA A 18 -21.68 0.03 17.55
N GLY A 19 -21.82 -1.23 17.98
CA GLY A 19 -20.79 -2.26 17.84
C GLY A 19 -20.43 -2.56 16.38
N ASN A 20 -21.43 -2.70 15.51
CA ASN A 20 -21.19 -2.95 14.08
C ASN A 20 -20.47 -1.78 13.41
N ILE A 21 -20.85 -0.53 13.70
CA ILE A 21 -20.16 0.65 13.18
C ILE A 21 -18.74 0.74 13.74
N ASN A 22 -18.56 0.49 15.05
CA ASN A 22 -17.26 0.50 15.72
C ASN A 22 -16.29 -0.56 15.19
N THR A 23 -16.80 -1.66 14.64
CA THR A 23 -15.96 -2.66 13.97
C THR A 23 -15.20 -2.04 12.79
N ILE A 24 -15.81 -1.09 12.09
CA ILE A 24 -15.22 -0.40 10.94
C ILE A 24 -14.47 0.85 11.36
N ILE A 25 -15.10 1.77 12.09
CA ILE A 25 -14.48 3.07 12.37
C ILE A 25 -13.57 3.06 13.60
N GLY A 26 -13.83 2.17 14.55
CA GLY A 26 -13.18 2.16 15.87
C GLY A 26 -11.84 1.45 15.86
N THR A 27 -11.51 0.80 16.98
CA THR A 27 -10.25 0.06 17.12
C THR A 27 -10.15 -1.08 16.11
N GLY A 28 -11.26 -1.81 15.92
CA GLY A 28 -11.37 -2.97 15.05
C GLY A 28 -10.38 -4.10 15.36
N SER A 29 -10.37 -5.09 14.48
CA SER A 29 -9.47 -6.24 14.53
C SER A 29 -9.27 -6.78 13.11
N ALA A 30 -8.14 -7.43 12.87
CA ALA A 30 -7.77 -7.92 11.54
C ALA A 30 -7.94 -6.83 10.46
N ASP A 31 -8.59 -7.13 9.36
CA ASP A 31 -8.81 -6.23 8.22
C ASP A 31 -9.86 -5.11 8.46
N SER A 32 -10.18 -4.82 9.74
CA SER A 32 -11.18 -3.83 10.14
C SER A 32 -10.65 -2.86 11.21
N GLY A 33 -11.20 -1.64 11.23
CA GLY A 33 -10.85 -0.57 12.19
C GLY A 33 -10.05 0.57 11.56
N TYR A 34 -10.58 1.78 11.65
CA TYR A 34 -9.94 3.03 11.18
C TYR A 34 -9.28 3.85 12.29
N GLY A 35 -9.44 3.44 13.55
CA GLY A 35 -8.79 4.08 14.69
C GLY A 35 -9.47 5.35 15.19
N LEU A 36 -10.74 5.57 14.86
CA LEU A 36 -11.54 6.67 15.42
C LEU A 36 -12.04 6.34 16.82
N SER A 37 -12.50 7.36 17.54
CA SER A 37 -13.23 7.19 18.80
C SER A 37 -14.48 6.36 18.60
N GLU A 38 -14.65 5.35 19.46
CA GLU A 38 -15.80 4.44 19.41
C GLU A 38 -17.08 5.11 19.91
N ILE A 39 -18.20 4.74 19.29
CA ILE A 39 -19.54 5.08 19.74
C ILE A 39 -19.81 4.32 21.03
N ALA A 40 -20.15 5.04 22.10
CA ALA A 40 -20.44 4.43 23.40
C ALA A 40 -21.74 3.62 23.39
N THR A 41 -21.71 2.47 24.05
CA THR A 41 -22.89 1.65 24.38
C THR A 41 -23.63 2.20 25.62
N ILE A 42 -24.88 1.81 25.79
CA ILE A 42 -25.74 2.20 26.92
C ILE A 42 -26.21 0.98 27.73
N SER A 43 -26.60 1.19 28.99
CA SER A 43 -27.05 0.10 29.86
C SER A 43 -28.46 -0.35 29.48
N ALA A 44 -28.79 -1.60 29.80
CA ALA A 44 -30.15 -2.10 29.63
C ALA A 44 -31.14 -1.27 30.46
N GLY A 45 -32.21 -0.79 29.81
CA GLY A 45 -33.23 0.05 30.45
C GLY A 45 -32.95 1.56 30.40
N ASP A 46 -31.76 2.00 29.97
CA ASP A 46 -31.48 3.43 29.78
C ASP A 46 -32.22 3.98 28.56
N THR A 47 -32.68 5.23 28.67
CA THR A 47 -33.25 5.97 27.53
C THR A 47 -32.16 6.43 26.58
N ILE A 48 -32.27 6.08 25.29
CA ILE A 48 -31.38 6.57 24.25
C ILE A 48 -31.59 8.08 24.08
N THR A 49 -30.55 8.87 24.27
CA THR A 49 -30.58 10.32 24.09
C THR A 49 -30.36 10.71 22.62
N ALA A 50 -30.86 11.88 22.22
CA ALA A 50 -30.58 12.45 20.91
C ALA A 50 -29.06 12.58 20.63
N ALA A 51 -28.26 12.86 21.66
CA ALA A 51 -26.80 12.96 21.54
C ALA A 51 -26.15 11.60 21.21
N GLN A 52 -26.58 10.52 21.85
CA GLN A 52 -26.11 9.15 21.55
C GLN A 52 -26.51 8.74 20.13
N TRP A 53 -27.75 9.02 19.74
CA TRP A 53 -28.22 8.74 18.38
C TRP A 53 -27.45 9.51 17.31
N ASN A 54 -27.20 10.80 17.52
CA ASN A 54 -26.38 11.60 16.61
C ASN A 54 -24.92 11.13 16.56
N SER A 55 -24.38 10.62 17.66
CA SER A 55 -23.03 10.04 17.68
C SER A 55 -22.95 8.79 16.81
N LEU A 56 -23.99 7.94 16.86
CA LEU A 56 -24.12 6.77 15.99
C LEU A 56 -24.19 7.17 14.50
N LEU A 57 -25.06 8.12 14.15
CA LEU A 57 -25.20 8.58 12.77
C LEU A 57 -23.93 9.26 12.27
N SER A 58 -23.26 10.06 13.12
CA SER A 58 -22.00 10.70 12.78
C SER A 58 -20.88 9.68 12.53
N GLY A 59 -20.77 8.63 13.36
CA GLY A 59 -19.81 7.56 13.13
C GLY A 59 -20.04 6.82 11.82
N LEU A 60 -21.30 6.47 11.53
CA LEU A 60 -21.70 5.86 10.26
C LEU A 60 -21.35 6.74 9.06
N GLN A 61 -21.65 8.05 9.14
CA GLN A 61 -21.32 9.03 8.09
C GLN A 61 -19.82 9.17 7.89
N LYS A 62 -19.00 9.18 8.95
CA LYS A 62 -17.54 9.26 8.82
C LYS A 62 -16.97 8.07 8.06
N GLY A 63 -17.41 6.85 8.41
CA GLY A 63 -17.01 5.64 7.68
C GLY A 63 -17.41 5.71 6.21
N ALA A 64 -18.66 6.10 5.94
CA ALA A 64 -19.17 6.19 4.58
C ALA A 64 -18.45 7.26 3.73
N ASN A 65 -18.26 8.46 4.28
CA ASN A 65 -17.56 9.53 3.58
C ASN A 65 -16.10 9.18 3.29
N HIS A 66 -15.42 8.51 4.23
CA HIS A 66 -14.05 8.01 4.01
C HIS A 66 -13.99 7.07 2.81
N GLN A 67 -14.92 6.12 2.73
CA GLN A 67 -15.00 5.10 1.69
C GLN A 67 -15.56 5.59 0.34
N GLY A 68 -16.16 6.78 0.29
CA GLY A 68 -16.97 7.22 -0.86
C GLY A 68 -18.32 6.50 -0.98
N THR A 69 -18.79 5.90 0.12
CA THR A 69 -20.06 5.15 0.18
C THR A 69 -21.24 6.12 0.28
N THR A 70 -22.23 5.97 -0.59
CA THR A 70 -23.50 6.71 -0.48
C THR A 70 -24.44 5.99 0.49
N LEU A 71 -24.91 6.71 1.51
CA LEU A 71 -25.89 6.21 2.48
C LEU A 71 -27.31 6.68 2.15
N THR A 72 -28.29 5.87 2.52
CA THR A 72 -29.71 6.26 2.43
C THR A 72 -30.05 7.32 3.48
N ASN A 73 -29.47 7.20 4.68
CA ASN A 73 -29.76 8.05 5.83
C ASN A 73 -28.75 9.20 6.05
N ALA A 74 -28.02 9.61 4.99
CA ALA A 74 -26.84 10.47 5.06
C ALA A 74 -27.01 11.85 5.73
N SER A 75 -28.23 12.34 5.97
CA SER A 75 -28.48 13.68 6.54
C SER A 75 -29.34 13.68 7.80
N ASN A 76 -29.63 12.51 8.37
CA ASN A 76 -30.47 12.43 9.55
C ASN A 76 -29.75 12.97 10.78
N THR A 77 -30.47 13.77 11.55
CA THR A 77 -30.05 14.27 12.87
C THR A 77 -31.27 14.37 13.78
N VAL A 78 -31.06 14.30 15.08
CA VAL A 78 -32.10 14.46 16.10
C VAL A 78 -31.76 15.69 16.94
N SER A 79 -32.68 16.65 17.02
CA SER A 79 -32.50 17.84 17.86
C SER A 79 -32.46 17.48 19.35
N GLN A 80 -31.85 18.32 20.17
CA GLN A 80 -31.82 18.10 21.61
C GLN A 80 -33.24 18.04 22.18
N GLY A 81 -33.55 16.96 22.91
CA GLY A 81 -34.90 16.70 23.43
C GLY A 81 -35.92 16.27 22.36
N GLY A 82 -35.51 16.14 21.10
CA GLY A 82 -36.34 15.65 20.02
C GLY A 82 -36.54 14.13 20.07
N ASN A 83 -37.60 13.67 19.40
CA ASN A 83 -37.91 12.25 19.31
C ASN A 83 -36.97 11.56 18.32
N ILE A 84 -36.42 10.41 18.72
CA ILE A 84 -35.72 9.52 17.81
C ILE A 84 -36.77 8.78 16.98
N LEU A 85 -36.74 8.97 15.67
CA LEU A 85 -37.59 8.24 14.75
C LEU A 85 -36.81 7.06 14.17
N PRO A 86 -37.45 5.89 14.05
CA PRO A 86 -36.98 4.78 13.24
C PRO A 86 -36.49 5.21 11.86
N LEU A 87 -35.23 4.91 11.56
CA LEU A 87 -34.65 5.12 10.24
C LEU A 87 -34.75 3.83 9.45
N SER A 88 -35.56 3.83 8.39
CA SER A 88 -35.57 2.73 7.44
C SER A 88 -34.17 2.56 6.86
N ASN A 89 -33.74 1.31 6.65
CA ASN A 89 -32.45 0.96 6.05
C ASN A 89 -31.19 1.31 6.87
N LEU A 90 -31.28 1.70 8.14
CA LEU A 90 -30.08 1.93 8.97
C LEU A 90 -29.14 0.72 9.00
N GLU A 91 -29.69 -0.48 9.15
CA GLU A 91 -28.89 -1.73 9.08
C GLU A 91 -28.25 -1.96 7.71
N ALA A 92 -28.94 -1.58 6.64
CA ALA A 92 -28.41 -1.70 5.29
C ALA A 92 -27.26 -0.71 5.09
N ASP A 93 -27.40 0.53 5.57
CA ASP A 93 -26.33 1.54 5.57
C ASP A 93 -25.10 1.08 6.38
N ILE A 94 -25.31 0.45 7.55
CA ILE A 94 -24.22 -0.16 8.34
C ILE A 94 -23.56 -1.31 7.58
N THR A 95 -24.36 -2.14 6.89
CA THR A 95 -23.84 -3.23 6.06
C THR A 95 -23.04 -2.70 4.87
N LEU A 96 -23.45 -1.60 4.26
CA LEU A 96 -22.73 -0.95 3.15
C LEU A 96 -21.32 -0.53 3.59
N ILE A 97 -21.18 0.14 4.73
CA ILE A 97 -19.84 0.53 5.21
C ILE A 97 -18.99 -0.68 5.63
N THR A 98 -19.63 -1.78 6.02
CA THR A 98 -18.93 -3.02 6.38
C THR A 98 -18.38 -3.71 5.13
N ASN A 99 -19.18 -3.78 4.06
CA ASN A 99 -18.77 -4.37 2.79
C ASN A 99 -17.69 -3.54 2.08
N ASN A 100 -17.72 -2.23 2.28
CA ASN A 100 -16.74 -1.29 1.70
C ASN A 100 -15.54 -1.04 2.64
N LYS A 101 -15.26 -1.93 3.60
CA LYS A 101 -14.00 -1.86 4.34
C LYS A 101 -12.80 -1.98 3.39
N LEU A 102 -11.62 -1.53 3.83
CA LEU A 102 -10.38 -1.46 3.04
C LEU A 102 -10.45 -0.55 1.79
N THR A 103 -11.56 0.14 1.54
CA THR A 103 -11.66 1.16 0.50
C THR A 103 -11.55 2.57 1.09
N ALA A 104 -11.07 3.49 0.26
CA ALA A 104 -11.02 4.91 0.57
C ALA A 104 -11.26 5.71 -0.70
N ASP A 105 -12.03 6.79 -0.59
CA ASP A 105 -12.16 7.79 -1.64
C ASP A 105 -10.84 8.55 -1.78
N ALA A 106 -10.34 8.66 -3.01
CA ALA A 106 -9.06 9.30 -3.28
C ALA A 106 -8.99 10.77 -2.81
N SER A 107 -10.13 11.46 -2.70
CA SER A 107 -10.19 12.84 -2.17
C SER A 107 -9.91 12.94 -0.67
N ASN A 108 -9.97 11.82 0.06
CA ASN A 108 -9.65 11.72 1.49
C ASN A 108 -8.24 11.21 1.75
N MET A 109 -7.47 10.92 0.70
CA MET A 109 -6.14 10.35 0.79
C MET A 109 -5.07 11.38 0.44
N ALA A 110 -3.96 11.37 1.16
CA ALA A 110 -2.78 12.16 0.85
C ALA A 110 -1.60 11.25 0.49
N THR A 111 -0.73 11.75 -0.39
CA THR A 111 0.56 11.11 -0.66
C THR A 111 1.65 11.84 0.09
N ASP A 112 2.42 11.12 0.90
CA ASP A 112 3.57 11.66 1.62
C ASP A 112 4.89 11.06 1.11
N THR A 113 5.97 11.81 1.25
CA THR A 113 7.31 11.33 0.91
C THR A 113 7.80 10.36 2.00
N GLY A 114 8.36 9.23 1.59
CA GLY A 114 9.09 8.31 2.45
C GLY A 114 10.59 8.58 2.37
N VAL A 115 11.32 7.62 1.84
CA VAL A 115 12.77 7.70 1.59
C VAL A 115 13.08 7.57 0.10
N THR A 116 14.16 8.22 -0.32
CA THR A 116 14.69 8.09 -1.68
C THR A 116 16.16 7.74 -1.57
N SER A 117 16.61 6.80 -2.38
CA SER A 117 18.01 6.40 -2.49
C SER A 117 18.48 6.49 -3.93
N THR A 118 19.68 7.04 -4.13
CA THR A 118 20.22 7.33 -5.46
C THR A 118 21.64 6.81 -5.59
N ARG A 119 21.95 6.23 -6.75
CA ARG A 119 23.28 5.74 -7.12
C ARG A 119 23.69 6.28 -8.48
N THR A 120 24.92 6.77 -8.58
CA THR A 120 25.52 7.25 -9.85
C THR A 120 26.70 6.40 -10.32
N SER A 121 27.27 5.56 -9.44
CA SER A 121 28.31 4.61 -9.80
C SER A 121 27.73 3.50 -10.66
N SER A 122 28.47 3.09 -11.69
CA SER A 122 28.09 1.95 -12.51
C SER A 122 28.02 0.66 -11.69
N TRP A 123 27.33 -0.33 -12.24
CA TRP A 123 27.13 -1.63 -11.61
C TRP A 123 26.94 -2.72 -12.68
N THR A 124 27.31 -3.95 -12.30
CA THR A 124 27.36 -5.14 -13.18
C THR A 124 26.82 -6.39 -12.45
N ALA A 125 26.20 -6.18 -11.29
CA ALA A 125 25.72 -7.19 -10.35
C ALA A 125 24.69 -6.54 -9.41
N SER A 126 23.90 -7.31 -8.67
CA SER A 126 22.83 -6.78 -7.84
C SER A 126 23.19 -5.57 -6.96
N VAL A 127 22.32 -4.55 -6.98
CA VAL A 127 22.33 -3.44 -6.01
C VAL A 127 20.99 -3.38 -5.28
N TYR A 128 21.02 -2.99 -4.00
CA TYR A 128 19.86 -3.07 -3.12
C TYR A 128 19.54 -1.75 -2.45
N HIS A 129 18.25 -1.42 -2.37
CA HIS A 129 17.71 -0.44 -1.44
C HIS A 129 16.92 -1.20 -0.36
N GLU A 130 17.37 -1.15 0.88
CA GLU A 130 16.65 -1.75 2.02
C GLU A 130 16.26 -0.66 3.01
N PHE A 131 15.00 -0.60 3.41
CA PHE A 131 14.49 0.40 4.34
C PHE A 131 13.40 -0.17 5.24
N THR A 132 13.17 0.52 6.35
CA THR A 132 12.11 0.18 7.29
C THR A 132 11.02 1.23 7.30
N VAL A 133 9.77 0.78 7.42
CA VAL A 133 8.59 1.59 7.71
C VAL A 133 8.15 1.27 9.14
N THR A 134 8.22 2.26 10.03
CA THR A 134 7.96 2.09 11.46
C THR A 134 6.68 2.82 11.87
N PHE A 135 5.78 2.08 12.52
CA PHE A 135 4.53 2.57 13.08
C PHE A 135 4.64 2.72 14.60
N ALA A 136 3.90 3.67 15.17
CA ALA A 136 3.92 3.93 16.61
C ALA A 136 3.42 2.73 17.45
N SER A 137 2.56 1.89 16.88
CA SER A 137 2.04 0.67 17.48
C SER A 137 1.49 -0.28 16.41
N ALA A 138 1.18 -1.52 16.78
CA ALA A 138 0.55 -2.46 15.85
C ALA A 138 -0.86 -2.02 15.44
N ASN A 139 -1.59 -1.33 16.33
CA ASN A 139 -2.86 -0.71 15.97
C ASN A 139 -2.66 0.41 14.94
N ALA A 140 -1.62 1.24 15.09
CA ALA A 140 -1.34 2.29 14.10
C ALA A 140 -1.01 1.71 12.72
N ALA A 141 -0.26 0.60 12.65
CA ALA A 141 -0.02 -0.12 11.40
C ALA A 141 -1.35 -0.63 10.79
N ARG A 142 -2.15 -1.34 11.59
CA ARG A 142 -3.46 -1.85 11.16
C ARG A 142 -4.38 -0.73 10.66
N HIS A 143 -4.51 0.37 11.41
CA HIS A 143 -5.36 1.51 11.03
C HIS A 143 -4.88 2.17 9.75
N PHE A 144 -3.57 2.28 9.55
CA PHE A 144 -3.00 2.81 8.31
C PHE A 144 -3.45 1.98 7.10
N PHE A 145 -3.23 0.67 7.11
CA PHE A 145 -3.57 -0.16 5.97
C PHE A 145 -5.07 -0.39 5.81
N ASN A 146 -5.81 -0.60 6.90
CA ASN A 146 -7.27 -0.80 6.86
C ASN A 146 -8.03 0.42 6.33
N SER A 147 -7.49 1.63 6.53
CA SER A 147 -8.04 2.86 5.98
C SER A 147 -7.63 3.12 4.52
N GLY A 148 -7.03 2.14 3.84
CA GLY A 148 -6.62 2.23 2.44
C GLY A 148 -5.17 2.70 2.24
N GLY A 149 -4.36 2.69 3.30
CA GLY A 149 -2.96 3.09 3.22
C GLY A 149 -2.11 2.16 2.35
N GLU A 150 -1.12 2.74 1.67
CA GLU A 150 -0.21 2.03 0.78
C GLU A 150 1.24 2.48 1.03
N VAL A 151 2.20 1.54 0.92
CA VAL A 151 3.62 1.87 0.70
C VAL A 151 3.91 1.71 -0.78
N ARG A 152 4.47 2.74 -1.41
CA ARG A 152 4.64 2.83 -2.86
C ARG A 152 6.10 2.90 -3.27
N PHE A 153 6.43 2.20 -4.34
CA PHE A 153 7.79 2.08 -4.87
C PHE A 153 7.81 2.55 -6.33
N ALA A 154 8.79 3.38 -6.67
CA ALA A 154 9.10 3.72 -8.05
C ALA A 154 10.62 3.64 -8.25
N GLY A 155 11.04 2.85 -9.23
CA GLY A 155 12.42 2.82 -9.71
C GLY A 155 12.58 3.68 -10.96
N SER A 156 13.74 4.29 -11.14
CA SER A 156 14.09 4.96 -12.40
C SER A 156 15.59 4.95 -12.66
N ARG A 157 15.96 4.93 -13.94
CA ARG A 157 17.35 5.06 -14.40
C ARG A 157 17.44 6.10 -15.51
N SER A 158 18.38 7.05 -15.40
CA SER A 158 18.56 8.15 -16.35
C SER A 158 20.04 8.51 -16.59
N GLY A 159 20.32 9.21 -17.70
CA GLY A 159 21.69 9.58 -18.07
C GLY A 159 22.53 8.39 -18.55
N GLY A 160 23.86 8.49 -18.40
CA GLY A 160 24.79 7.41 -18.72
C GLY A 160 25.02 7.19 -20.23
N SER A 161 25.63 6.05 -20.56
CA SER A 161 25.97 5.66 -21.92
C SER A 161 24.75 5.17 -22.70
N SER A 162 24.73 5.38 -24.02
CA SER A 162 23.66 4.86 -24.91
C SER A 162 23.93 3.39 -25.27
N THR A 163 23.62 2.47 -24.35
CA THR A 163 23.73 1.01 -24.55
C THR A 163 22.35 0.36 -24.50
N ASP A 164 22.20 -0.80 -25.14
CA ASP A 164 20.93 -1.54 -25.12
C ASP A 164 20.55 -1.98 -23.69
N GLN A 165 21.53 -2.33 -22.86
CA GLN A 165 21.34 -2.69 -21.44
C GLN A 165 20.75 -1.52 -20.64
N ASN A 166 21.30 -0.32 -20.84
CA ASN A 166 20.82 0.89 -20.18
C ASN A 166 19.41 1.28 -20.64
N THR A 167 19.12 1.12 -21.93
CA THR A 167 17.76 1.29 -22.47
C THR A 167 16.79 0.25 -21.89
N ASP A 168 17.20 -1.01 -21.79
CA ASP A 168 16.36 -2.08 -21.22
C ASP A 168 16.05 -1.81 -19.74
N TRP A 169 17.04 -1.42 -18.93
CA TRP A 169 16.81 -1.01 -17.53
C TRP A 169 15.87 0.17 -17.39
N THR A 170 16.03 1.22 -18.21
CA THR A 170 15.14 2.37 -18.21
C THR A 170 13.71 1.95 -18.58
N ASN A 171 13.55 1.09 -19.58
CA ASN A 171 12.24 0.59 -20.00
C ASN A 171 11.61 -0.34 -18.96
N LEU A 172 12.38 -1.26 -18.35
CA LEU A 172 11.94 -2.16 -17.30
C LEU A 172 11.30 -1.38 -16.15
N LEU A 173 12.03 -0.40 -15.61
CA LEU A 173 11.57 0.41 -14.48
C LEU A 173 10.38 1.31 -14.85
N SER A 174 10.39 1.90 -16.05
CA SER A 174 9.26 2.69 -16.54
C SER A 174 8.00 1.85 -16.75
N ASN A 175 8.14 0.63 -17.29
CA ASN A 175 7.03 -0.27 -17.57
C ASN A 175 6.46 -0.88 -16.29
N ALA A 176 7.25 -1.06 -15.23
CA ALA A 176 6.77 -1.46 -13.92
C ALA A 176 5.85 -0.42 -13.28
N GLY A 177 6.11 0.87 -13.53
CA GLY A 177 5.35 1.97 -12.96
C GLY A 177 5.49 2.01 -11.44
N THR A 178 4.42 2.38 -10.74
CA THR A 178 4.39 2.44 -9.28
C THR A 178 3.87 1.12 -8.72
N VAL A 179 4.71 0.42 -7.95
CA VAL A 179 4.30 -0.74 -7.14
C VAL A 179 3.66 -0.25 -5.85
N LYS A 180 2.57 -0.87 -5.43
CA LYS A 180 1.73 -0.48 -4.28
C LYS A 180 1.53 -1.67 -3.35
N PHE A 181 2.11 -1.61 -2.16
CA PHE A 181 1.91 -2.58 -1.10
C PHE A 181 0.78 -2.09 -0.17
N ALA A 182 -0.32 -2.84 -0.08
CA ALA A 182 -1.53 -2.51 0.67
C ALA A 182 -1.89 -3.61 1.69
N GLU A 183 -3.05 -3.51 2.34
CA GLU A 183 -3.46 -4.44 3.42
C GLU A 183 -3.43 -5.91 3.00
N GLY A 184 -4.12 -6.27 1.91
CA GLY A 184 -4.31 -7.67 1.51
C GLY A 184 -3.63 -8.09 0.20
N ALA A 185 -2.93 -7.17 -0.48
CA ALA A 185 -2.22 -7.50 -1.72
C ALA A 185 -1.19 -6.42 -2.11
N THR A 186 -0.27 -6.83 -2.98
CA THR A 186 0.57 -5.91 -3.74
C THR A 186 0.01 -5.75 -5.15
N THR A 187 -0.02 -4.52 -5.66
CA THR A 187 -0.45 -4.19 -7.03
C THR A 187 0.54 -3.24 -7.68
N TYR A 188 0.34 -2.90 -8.95
CA TYR A 188 1.19 -1.94 -9.65
C TYR A 188 0.41 -1.22 -10.76
N THR A 189 0.88 -0.06 -11.19
CA THR A 189 0.19 0.76 -12.22
C THR A 189 0.70 0.54 -13.64
N GLY A 190 1.89 -0.04 -13.77
CA GLY A 190 2.52 -0.28 -15.06
C GLY A 190 1.96 -1.49 -15.80
N SER A 191 2.53 -1.77 -16.96
CA SER A 191 2.22 -2.95 -17.79
C SER A 191 3.29 -4.05 -17.71
N GLY A 192 4.42 -3.77 -17.05
CA GLY A 192 5.53 -4.69 -16.86
C GLY A 192 5.61 -5.23 -15.43
N GLY A 193 5.90 -6.52 -15.30
CA GLY A 193 6.10 -7.18 -14.01
C GLY A 193 4.92 -8.02 -13.53
N THR A 194 5.04 -8.52 -12.30
CA THR A 194 4.07 -9.39 -11.66
C THR A 194 4.11 -9.13 -10.16
N ALA A 195 2.94 -8.88 -9.57
CA ALA A 195 2.79 -8.73 -8.13
C ALA A 195 2.26 -10.02 -7.51
N ALA A 196 2.69 -10.31 -6.28
CA ALA A 196 2.14 -11.39 -5.48
C ALA A 196 0.86 -10.92 -4.76
N ALA A 197 -0.05 -11.86 -4.52
CA ALA A 197 -1.15 -11.67 -3.57
C ALA A 197 -0.60 -11.78 -2.13
N VAL A 198 0.25 -10.82 -1.77
CA VAL A 198 0.86 -10.66 -0.46
C VAL A 198 0.69 -9.20 -0.05
N GLY A 199 -0.14 -8.96 0.95
CA GLY A 199 -0.31 -7.68 1.63
C GLY A 199 0.39 -7.62 2.99
N PHE A 200 0.04 -6.62 3.79
CA PHE A 200 0.47 -6.50 5.19
C PHE A 200 -0.02 -7.65 6.07
N ASP A 201 -1.24 -8.13 5.83
CA ASP A 201 -1.84 -9.24 6.58
C ASP A 201 -1.18 -10.60 6.31
N ASP A 202 -0.58 -10.74 5.13
CA ASP A 202 0.14 -11.94 4.69
C ASP A 202 1.62 -11.97 5.12
N LEU A 203 2.14 -10.89 5.71
CA LEU A 203 3.57 -10.81 6.05
C LEU A 203 3.95 -11.74 7.19
N THR A 204 5.07 -12.43 6.97
CA THR A 204 5.78 -13.19 7.98
C THR A 204 7.05 -12.46 8.43
N THR A 205 7.82 -13.08 9.32
CA THR A 205 9.11 -12.56 9.77
C THR A 205 10.26 -12.83 8.80
N SER A 206 9.97 -13.45 7.64
CA SER A 206 10.94 -13.75 6.58
C SER A 206 10.61 -12.97 5.32
N TYR A 207 11.62 -12.67 4.50
CA TYR A 207 11.42 -11.97 3.24
C TYR A 207 10.52 -12.79 2.30
N GLN A 208 9.41 -12.19 1.89
CA GLN A 208 8.53 -12.68 0.84
C GLN A 208 8.66 -11.75 -0.35
N GLN A 209 8.81 -12.30 -1.56
CA GLN A 209 8.74 -11.52 -2.78
C GLN A 209 7.30 -11.03 -2.99
N ILE A 210 7.15 -9.72 -3.10
CA ILE A 210 5.84 -9.06 -3.31
C ILE A 210 5.68 -8.55 -4.74
N PHE A 211 6.79 -8.33 -5.46
CA PHE A 211 6.78 -7.88 -6.85
C PHE A 211 8.09 -8.29 -7.55
N THR A 212 8.00 -8.55 -8.86
CA THR A 212 9.17 -8.65 -9.74
C THR A 212 8.85 -8.12 -11.13
N ALA A 213 9.81 -7.48 -11.79
CA ALA A 213 9.76 -7.11 -13.20
C ALA A 213 11.08 -7.48 -13.86
N THR A 214 11.03 -8.11 -15.03
CA THR A 214 12.22 -8.59 -15.74
C THR A 214 12.51 -7.77 -17.00
N GLY A 215 13.77 -7.79 -17.41
CA GLY A 215 14.21 -7.21 -18.68
C GLY A 215 13.71 -8.01 -19.88
N THR A 216 14.06 -7.56 -21.07
CA THR A 216 13.59 -8.18 -22.32
C THR A 216 14.73 -8.74 -23.16
N SER A 217 14.42 -9.72 -24.02
CA SER A 217 15.36 -10.29 -24.98
C SER A 217 16.67 -10.76 -24.30
N SER A 218 17.82 -10.24 -24.72
CA SER A 218 19.15 -10.55 -24.16
C SER A 218 19.30 -10.20 -22.67
N TYR A 219 18.46 -9.31 -22.14
CA TYR A 219 18.49 -8.82 -20.75
C TYR A 219 17.38 -9.45 -19.89
N SER A 220 16.73 -10.52 -20.35
CA SER A 220 15.66 -11.21 -19.61
C SER A 220 16.09 -11.86 -18.29
N ALA A 221 17.40 -11.97 -18.04
CA ALA A 221 17.96 -12.36 -16.75
C ALA A 221 17.94 -11.21 -15.73
N ASN A 222 17.88 -9.95 -16.18
CA ASN A 222 17.84 -8.80 -15.29
C ASN A 222 16.47 -8.65 -14.66
N ASP A 223 16.41 -8.24 -13.40
CA ASP A 223 15.15 -8.05 -12.71
C ASP A 223 15.17 -6.95 -11.64
N TRP A 224 14.03 -6.30 -11.46
CA TRP A 224 13.72 -5.48 -10.30
C TRP A 224 12.75 -6.25 -9.40
N THR A 225 13.26 -6.75 -8.28
CA THR A 225 12.50 -7.54 -7.31
C THR A 225 12.30 -6.77 -6.02
N ILE A 226 11.08 -6.77 -5.48
CA ILE A 226 10.75 -6.17 -4.19
C ILE A 226 10.31 -7.28 -3.24
N GLN A 227 10.90 -7.29 -2.06
CA GLN A 227 10.58 -8.21 -0.98
C GLN A 227 10.18 -7.44 0.27
N ALA A 228 9.32 -8.04 1.09
CA ALA A 228 8.86 -7.47 2.35
C ALA A 228 8.89 -8.52 3.48
N LYS A 229 9.06 -8.05 4.72
CA LYS A 229 8.86 -8.84 5.94
C LYS A 229 8.41 -7.93 7.08
N ALA A 230 7.72 -8.50 8.05
CA ALA A 230 7.36 -7.81 9.29
C ALA A 230 8.30 -8.20 10.45
N ASN A 231 8.40 -7.36 11.48
CA ASN A 231 9.17 -7.70 12.68
C ASN A 231 8.44 -8.67 13.63
N ALA A 232 7.15 -8.90 13.42
CA ALA A 232 6.32 -9.84 14.17
C ALA A 232 5.16 -10.31 13.28
N ALA A 233 4.37 -11.27 13.76
CA ALA A 233 3.16 -11.71 13.08
C ALA A 233 2.13 -10.56 12.97
N TYR A 234 1.22 -10.68 12.00
CA TYR A 234 0.10 -9.76 11.82
C TYR A 234 -0.67 -9.51 13.13
N GLY A 235 -1.12 -8.27 13.33
CA GLY A 235 -1.71 -7.80 14.57
C GLY A 235 -0.71 -7.43 15.68
N SER A 236 0.57 -7.80 15.55
CA SER A 236 1.65 -7.41 16.48
C SER A 236 2.80 -6.64 15.79
N ALA A 237 2.84 -6.65 14.46
CA ALA A 237 3.88 -5.96 13.69
C ALA A 237 3.84 -4.44 13.89
N THR A 238 5.00 -3.86 14.15
CA THR A 238 5.21 -2.40 14.24
C THR A 238 6.20 -1.88 13.21
N VAL A 239 6.97 -2.78 12.60
CA VAL A 239 7.97 -2.45 11.59
C VAL A 239 7.80 -3.39 10.41
N VAL A 240 7.75 -2.82 9.22
CA VAL A 240 7.85 -3.55 7.95
C VAL A 240 9.18 -3.20 7.31
N THR A 241 9.97 -4.21 6.95
CA THR A 241 11.22 -4.03 6.21
C THR A 241 10.99 -4.40 4.76
N PHE A 242 11.38 -3.51 3.86
CA PHE A 242 11.32 -3.73 2.43
C PHE A 242 12.72 -3.75 1.84
N LYS A 243 12.94 -4.62 0.86
CA LYS A 243 14.17 -4.73 0.10
C LYS A 243 13.84 -4.70 -1.39
N ALA A 244 14.30 -3.67 -2.08
CA ALA A 244 14.25 -3.57 -3.53
C ALA A 244 15.63 -3.93 -4.11
N GLY A 245 15.71 -5.05 -4.83
CA GLY A 245 16.90 -5.50 -5.55
C GLY A 245 16.80 -5.16 -7.03
N PHE A 246 17.82 -4.50 -7.54
CA PHE A 246 18.05 -4.28 -8.97
C PHE A 246 19.16 -5.25 -9.37
N ASN A 247 18.81 -6.36 -10.00
CA ASN A 247 19.70 -7.48 -10.30
C ASN A 247 20.10 -7.46 -11.77
N ASP A 248 21.39 -7.29 -12.04
CA ASP A 248 21.97 -7.33 -13.38
C ASP A 248 22.70 -8.66 -13.51
N ASP A 249 21.92 -9.67 -13.88
CA ASP A 249 22.36 -11.06 -14.07
C ASP A 249 22.58 -11.37 -15.55
N HIS A 250 22.53 -10.35 -16.41
CA HIS A 250 23.01 -10.44 -17.78
C HIS A 250 24.49 -10.83 -17.76
N ALA A 251 24.86 -11.74 -18.66
CA ALA A 251 26.25 -12.12 -18.83
C ALA A 251 26.81 -11.36 -20.03
N ALA A 252 27.93 -10.66 -19.82
CA ALA A 252 28.74 -10.08 -20.91
C ALA A 252 28.86 -11.04 -22.10
N GLN A 253 28.51 -10.56 -23.29
CA GLN A 253 28.69 -11.33 -24.50
C GLN A 253 30.17 -11.68 -24.70
N THR A 254 30.45 -12.87 -25.21
CA THR A 254 31.82 -13.26 -25.58
C THR A 254 31.84 -13.77 -27.01
N GLY A 255 32.99 -13.64 -27.66
CA GLY A 255 33.17 -14.17 -29.00
C GLY A 255 34.61 -14.08 -29.46
N ASN A 256 34.84 -14.41 -30.73
CA ASN A 256 36.12 -14.20 -31.40
C ASN A 256 35.90 -13.21 -32.54
N TYR A 257 36.84 -12.30 -32.76
CA TYR A 257 36.76 -11.45 -33.94
C TYR A 257 36.89 -12.31 -35.20
N THR A 258 35.85 -12.32 -36.03
CA THR A 258 35.89 -12.93 -37.36
C THR A 258 36.51 -11.94 -38.33
N GLY A 259 37.65 -12.27 -38.93
CA GLY A 259 38.22 -11.47 -40.01
C GLY A 259 37.27 -11.46 -41.21
N GLY A 260 37.30 -10.40 -42.02
CA GLY A 260 36.46 -10.24 -43.22
C GLY A 260 36.75 -11.23 -44.36
N GLY A 261 37.18 -12.46 -44.07
CA GLY A 261 37.49 -13.52 -45.03
C GLY A 261 38.81 -13.37 -45.77
N LEU A 262 39.64 -12.38 -45.41
CA LEU A 262 40.90 -12.06 -46.11
C LEU A 262 42.17 -12.39 -45.31
N GLY A 263 42.06 -13.03 -44.15
CA GLY A 263 43.18 -13.62 -43.39
C GLY A 263 44.21 -12.64 -42.79
N ASN A 264 43.96 -11.34 -42.87
CA ASN A 264 44.93 -10.29 -42.51
C ASN A 264 44.37 -9.25 -41.52
N ALA A 265 43.22 -9.49 -40.88
CA ALA A 265 42.71 -8.55 -39.89
C ALA A 265 43.53 -8.68 -38.59
N PRO A 266 44.04 -7.57 -37.99
CA PRO A 266 44.98 -7.62 -36.87
C PRO A 266 44.52 -8.42 -35.64
N ASN A 267 43.21 -8.62 -35.49
CA ASN A 267 42.60 -9.25 -34.32
C ASN A 267 41.85 -10.55 -34.66
N GLU A 268 41.95 -11.08 -35.89
CA GLU A 268 41.22 -12.29 -36.30
C GLU A 268 41.54 -13.48 -35.39
N GLY A 269 40.50 -14.13 -34.86
CA GLY A 269 40.63 -15.24 -33.92
C GLY A 269 40.87 -14.84 -32.47
N ALA A 270 41.19 -13.56 -32.17
CA ALA A 270 41.30 -13.10 -30.80
C ALA A 270 39.93 -13.07 -30.11
N GLY A 271 39.88 -13.55 -28.87
CA GLY A 271 38.69 -13.51 -28.03
C GLY A 271 38.36 -12.08 -27.59
N TRP A 272 37.07 -11.77 -27.46
CA TRP A 272 36.58 -10.53 -26.88
C TRP A 272 35.47 -10.83 -25.86
N THR A 273 35.35 -9.94 -24.89
CA THR A 273 34.24 -9.89 -23.93
C THR A 273 33.62 -8.51 -24.05
N GLY A 274 32.30 -8.46 -24.21
CA GLY A 274 31.53 -7.23 -24.31
C GLY A 274 31.58 -6.44 -23.00
N ALA A 275 31.21 -5.18 -23.08
CA ALA A 275 30.95 -4.40 -21.87
C ALA A 275 29.59 -4.84 -21.30
N ASP A 276 29.59 -5.15 -20.01
CA ASP A 276 28.42 -5.50 -19.22
C ASP A 276 28.41 -4.59 -18.02
N SER A 277 27.62 -3.52 -18.13
CA SER A 277 27.57 -2.49 -17.11
C SER A 277 26.39 -1.58 -17.35
N VAL A 278 25.60 -1.41 -16.29
CA VAL A 278 24.62 -0.35 -16.16
C VAL A 278 25.30 0.88 -15.59
N ASP A 279 25.07 2.04 -16.18
CA ASP A 279 25.61 3.32 -15.70
C ASP A 279 24.53 4.42 -15.68
N GLY A 280 24.92 5.64 -15.30
CA GLY A 280 24.00 6.74 -15.09
C GLY A 280 23.45 6.78 -13.67
N THR A 281 22.30 7.42 -13.49
CA THR A 281 21.67 7.64 -12.20
C THR A 281 20.51 6.69 -12.00
N LEU A 282 20.67 5.71 -11.11
CA LEU A 282 19.61 4.85 -10.59
C LEU A 282 18.98 5.51 -9.35
N THR A 283 17.66 5.60 -9.30
CA THR A 283 16.91 6.16 -8.18
C THR A 283 15.80 5.20 -7.75
N SER A 284 15.73 4.91 -6.45
CA SER A 284 14.63 4.19 -5.80
C SER A 284 13.88 5.17 -4.90
N THR A 285 12.64 5.47 -5.26
CA THR A 285 11.79 6.44 -4.57
C THR A 285 10.66 5.73 -3.84
N ILE A 286 10.51 6.02 -2.55
CA ILE A 286 9.45 5.47 -1.69
C ILE A 286 8.52 6.59 -1.24
N THR A 287 7.22 6.34 -1.37
CA THR A 287 6.16 7.23 -0.87
C THR A 287 5.11 6.41 -0.13
N THR A 288 4.22 7.09 0.58
CA THR A 288 3.01 6.50 1.15
C THR A 288 1.77 7.14 0.56
N LEU A 289 0.69 6.37 0.49
CA LEU A 289 -0.66 6.91 0.47
C LEU A 289 -1.28 6.66 1.85
N ARG A 290 -1.99 7.62 2.43
CA ARG A 290 -2.70 7.42 3.71
C ARG A 290 -3.98 8.23 3.78
N ALA A 291 -4.90 7.79 4.65
CA ALA A 291 -6.07 8.59 5.01
C ALA A 291 -5.63 9.87 5.73
N ASP A 292 -6.04 11.03 5.19
CA ASP A 292 -5.64 12.34 5.70
C ASP A 292 -6.78 13.35 5.65
N ASN A 293 -7.95 12.95 6.15
CA ASN A 293 -9.08 13.85 6.30
C ASN A 293 -9.52 13.94 7.76
N ALA A 294 -9.14 15.02 8.44
CA ALA A 294 -9.46 15.26 9.85
C ALA A 294 -10.97 15.29 10.16
N SER A 295 -11.84 15.47 9.15
CA SER A 295 -13.29 15.42 9.34
C SER A 295 -13.84 14.00 9.38
N PHE A 296 -13.16 13.04 8.73
CA PHE A 296 -13.62 11.66 8.56
C PHE A 296 -12.64 10.67 9.19
N VAL A 297 -11.56 10.33 8.47
CA VAL A 297 -10.49 9.44 8.91
C VAL A 297 -9.15 10.08 8.60
N GLN A 298 -8.29 10.15 9.62
CA GLN A 298 -6.92 10.62 9.52
C GLN A 298 -6.03 9.68 10.31
N VAL A 299 -5.00 9.15 9.66
CA VAL A 299 -3.98 8.32 10.28
C VAL A 299 -2.63 9.01 10.20
N ALA A 300 -1.76 8.78 11.18
CA ALA A 300 -0.41 9.32 11.17
C ALA A 300 0.44 8.66 10.07
N ASN A 301 1.32 9.43 9.43
CA ASN A 301 2.32 8.86 8.53
C ASN A 301 3.35 8.05 9.34
N PRO A 302 3.71 6.82 8.93
CA PRO A 302 4.83 6.11 9.54
C PRO A 302 6.17 6.83 9.32
N SER A 303 7.17 6.47 10.11
CA SER A 303 8.55 6.94 9.88
C SER A 303 9.32 5.97 8.99
N PHE A 304 10.25 6.52 8.21
CA PHE A 304 11.09 5.79 7.26
C PHE A 304 12.56 5.88 7.67
N SER A 305 13.31 4.82 7.42
CA SER A 305 14.76 4.82 7.60
C SER A 305 15.43 3.89 6.59
N ASN A 306 16.42 4.41 5.87
CA ASN A 306 17.28 3.60 5.02
C ASN A 306 18.20 2.74 5.91
N THR A 307 18.21 1.45 5.64
CA THR A 307 19.14 0.49 6.25
C THR A 307 20.26 0.10 5.29
N ILE A 308 19.98 0.14 3.99
CA ILE A 308 20.95 0.00 2.90
C ILE A 308 20.53 0.99 1.81
N GLU A 309 21.37 1.98 1.52
CA GLU A 309 21.24 2.82 0.31
C GLU A 309 21.54 1.98 -0.93
N VAL A 310 21.04 2.34 -2.12
CA VAL A 310 21.27 1.63 -3.40
C VAL A 310 22.77 1.37 -3.61
N SER A 311 23.20 0.17 -3.22
CA SER A 311 24.59 -0.26 -3.16
C SER A 311 24.70 -1.77 -3.32
N ALA A 312 25.91 -2.23 -3.65
CA ALA A 312 26.23 -3.64 -3.86
C ALA A 312 26.36 -4.39 -2.53
#